data_AF-I3C196-F1
#
_entry.id   AF-I3C196-F1
#
_cell.length_a   1.000
_cell.length_b   1.000
_cell.length_c   1.000
_cell.angle_alpha   90.00
_cell.angle_beta   90.00
_cell.angle_gamma   90.00
#
_symmetry.space_group_name_H-M   'P 1'
#
loop_
_entity.id
_entity.type
_entity.pdbx_description
1 polymer ?
#
loop_
_entity_poly.entity_id
_entity_poly.type
_entity_poly.pdbx_seq_one_letter_code
_entity_poly.pdbx_strand_id
1 'polypeptide(L)'
;MLLWFIVIIEFLGKYYYQFFGANYIIYNIYHLINFCFLLFLYKNYVESNRYKKLISWFFYLYLAFFFGNLLFQNYFTQIQTVPFIMGALFVIISILFLFIEILRSDRVLYVTKNLLFWISVGLLLYFVGRIPTRIIKNYWEEISYYKSIYIVEYILSIIMNVCFIIGFICSEKNKQY
;
A
#
# COMPACT_ATOMS: atom_id res chain seq x y z
N MET A 1 12.21 -10.85 -1.22
CA MET A 1 11.94 -10.25 -2.55
C MET A 1 11.46 -8.80 -2.44
N LEU A 2 10.37 -8.49 -1.71
CA LEU A 2 9.85 -7.11 -1.65
C LEU A 2 10.84 -6.09 -1.04
N LEU A 3 11.59 -6.49 -0.02
CA LEU A 3 12.59 -5.62 0.61
C LEU A 3 13.73 -5.26 -0.37
N TRP A 4 14.20 -6.22 -1.16
CA TRP A 4 15.19 -5.96 -2.21
C TRP A 4 14.62 -5.05 -3.31
N PHE A 5 13.35 -5.21 -3.66
CA PHE A 5 12.66 -4.33 -4.61
C PHE A 5 12.53 -2.89 -4.09
N ILE A 6 12.23 -2.70 -2.79
CA ILE A 6 12.18 -1.39 -2.14
C ILE A 6 13.57 -0.73 -2.16
N VAL A 7 14.62 -1.47 -1.79
CA VAL A 7 16.01 -0.97 -1.84
C VAL A 7 16.39 -0.54 -3.26
N ILE A 8 16.08 -1.36 -4.28
CA ILE A 8 16.35 -1.01 -5.68
C ILE A 8 15.62 0.27 -6.09
N ILE A 9 14.37 0.45 -5.67
CA ILE A 9 13.60 1.65 -5.99
C ILE A 9 14.11 2.89 -5.27
N GLU A 10 14.56 2.78 -4.02
CA GLU A 10 15.18 3.91 -3.32
C GLU A 10 16.49 4.34 -3.99
N PHE A 11 17.32 3.38 -4.41
CA PHE A 11 18.55 3.66 -5.16
C PHE A 11 18.27 4.28 -6.54
N LEU A 12 17.32 3.73 -7.31
CA LEU A 12 16.94 4.26 -8.62
C LEU A 12 16.27 5.64 -8.51
N GLY A 13 15.42 5.84 -7.50
CA GLY A 13 14.80 7.13 -7.22
C GLY A 13 15.84 8.19 -6.89
N LYS A 14 16.82 7.87 -6.02
CA LYS A 14 17.90 8.81 -5.69
C LYS A 14 18.77 9.14 -6.91
N TYR A 15 19.11 8.14 -7.73
CA TYR A 15 19.91 8.33 -8.94
C TYR A 15 19.20 9.20 -9.99
N TYR A 16 17.91 8.95 -10.25
CA TYR A 16 17.15 9.70 -11.23
C TYR A 16 16.88 11.16 -10.80
N TYR A 17 16.69 11.40 -9.49
CA TYR A 17 16.52 12.76 -8.94
C TYR A 17 17.73 13.63 -9.29
N GLN A 18 18.90 13.03 -9.19
CA GLN A 18 20.19 13.68 -9.38
C GLN A 18 20.41 14.10 -10.85
N PHE A 19 19.74 13.45 -11.80
CA PHE A 19 19.84 13.76 -13.23
C PHE A 19 18.70 14.63 -13.77
N PHE A 20 17.46 14.44 -13.31
CA PHE A 20 16.27 15.06 -13.91
C PHE A 20 15.52 16.03 -12.99
N GLY A 21 15.92 16.15 -11.72
CA GLY A 21 15.30 17.06 -10.75
C GLY A 21 13.87 16.69 -10.33
N ALA A 22 13.28 15.62 -10.91
CA ALA A 22 11.93 15.16 -10.64
C ALA A 22 11.83 13.62 -10.76
N ASN A 23 11.10 13.00 -9.84
CA ASN A 23 10.99 11.53 -9.72
C ASN A 23 9.57 11.01 -9.84
N TYR A 24 8.64 11.82 -10.32
CA TYR A 24 7.21 11.50 -10.31
C TYR A 24 6.89 10.20 -11.06
N ILE A 25 7.57 9.99 -12.20
CA ILE A 25 7.48 8.76 -13.00
C ILE A 25 7.86 7.50 -12.18
N ILE A 26 8.96 7.57 -11.43
CA ILE A 26 9.45 6.45 -10.61
C ILE A 26 8.46 6.15 -9.49
N TYR A 27 7.97 7.18 -8.81
CA TYR A 27 7.00 6.98 -7.72
C TYR A 27 5.67 6.44 -8.22
N ASN A 28 5.21 6.88 -9.39
CA ASN A 28 3.98 6.35 -9.97
C ASN A 28 4.14 4.88 -10.40
N ILE A 29 5.29 4.48 -10.97
CA ILE A 29 5.58 3.08 -11.34
C ILE A 29 5.70 2.23 -10.08
N TYR A 30 6.38 2.75 -9.06
CA TYR A 30 6.44 2.12 -7.74
C TYR A 30 5.04 1.85 -7.19
N HIS A 31 4.15 2.85 -7.23
CA HIS A 31 2.77 2.68 -6.76
C HIS A 31 2.02 1.62 -7.57
N LEU A 32 2.13 1.63 -8.90
CA LEU A 32 1.54 0.60 -9.76
C LEU A 32 1.96 -0.81 -9.32
N ILE A 33 3.27 -1.04 -9.24
CA ILE A 33 3.81 -2.36 -8.91
C ILE A 33 3.41 -2.75 -7.48
N ASN A 34 3.48 -1.81 -6.53
CA ASN A 34 3.17 -2.06 -5.14
C ASN A 34 1.69 -2.44 -4.93
N PHE A 35 0.75 -1.68 -5.51
CA PHE A 35 -0.69 -2.00 -5.37
C PHE A 35 -1.05 -3.30 -6.09
N CYS A 36 -0.51 -3.54 -7.29
CA CYS A 36 -0.68 -4.81 -8.00
C CYS A 36 -0.16 -5.99 -7.17
N PHE A 37 1.02 -5.86 -6.58
CA PHE A 37 1.61 -6.88 -5.72
C PHE A 37 0.74 -7.14 -4.48
N LEU A 38 0.29 -6.09 -3.78
CA LEU A 38 -0.52 -6.24 -2.58
C LEU A 38 -1.87 -6.89 -2.87
N LEU A 39 -2.56 -6.50 -3.94
CA LEU A 39 -3.81 -7.14 -4.35
C LEU A 39 -3.61 -8.62 -4.70
N PHE A 40 -2.52 -8.94 -5.41
CA PHE A 40 -2.16 -10.32 -5.71
C PHE A 40 -1.84 -11.12 -4.42
N LEU A 41 -1.10 -10.53 -3.49
CA LEU A 41 -0.79 -11.12 -2.19
C LEU A 41 -2.08 -11.48 -1.44
N TYR A 42 -2.97 -10.51 -1.21
CA TYR A 42 -4.21 -10.75 -0.48
C TYR A 42 -5.13 -11.74 -1.17
N LYS A 43 -5.19 -11.75 -2.50
CA LYS A 43 -5.94 -12.76 -3.26
C LYS A 43 -5.47 -14.19 -2.95
N ASN A 44 -4.17 -14.41 -2.74
CA ASN A 44 -3.63 -15.73 -2.48
C ASN A 44 -3.81 -16.20 -1.04
N TYR A 45 -3.89 -15.27 -0.08
CA TYR A 45 -3.99 -15.59 1.35
C TYR A 45 -5.42 -15.70 1.87
N VAL A 46 -6.36 -14.99 1.24
CA VAL A 46 -7.78 -15.14 1.52
C VAL A 46 -8.24 -16.52 1.05
N GLU A 47 -9.09 -17.20 1.80
CA GLU A 47 -9.51 -18.58 1.52
C GLU A 47 -10.78 -18.65 0.67
N SER A 48 -11.76 -17.79 0.97
CA SER A 48 -13.06 -17.75 0.31
C SER A 48 -12.92 -17.40 -1.17
N ASN A 49 -13.41 -18.30 -2.02
CA ASN A 49 -13.48 -18.10 -3.47
C ASN A 49 -14.26 -16.83 -3.84
N ARG A 50 -15.23 -16.41 -3.02
CA ARG A 50 -15.97 -15.15 -3.23
C ARG A 50 -15.04 -13.95 -3.10
N TYR A 51 -14.27 -13.88 -2.02
CA TYR A 51 -13.34 -12.78 -1.78
C TYR A 51 -12.18 -12.80 -2.78
N LYS A 52 -11.64 -13.98 -3.15
CA LYS A 52 -10.64 -14.09 -4.23
C LYS A 52 -11.12 -13.47 -5.54
N LYS A 53 -12.37 -13.74 -5.94
CA LYS A 53 -12.98 -13.17 -7.15
C LYS A 53 -13.13 -11.65 -7.05
N LEU A 54 -13.58 -11.14 -5.90
CA LEU A 54 -13.69 -9.69 -5.67
C LEU A 54 -12.33 -8.98 -5.73
N ILE A 55 -11.30 -9.53 -5.08
CA ILE A 55 -9.94 -8.98 -5.13
C ILE A 55 -9.38 -9.02 -6.55
N SER A 56 -9.68 -10.08 -7.32
CA SER A 56 -9.30 -10.13 -8.74
C SER A 56 -9.98 -9.02 -9.56
N TRP A 57 -11.24 -8.71 -9.27
CA TRP A 57 -11.92 -7.57 -9.88
C TRP A 57 -11.26 -6.24 -9.50
N PHE A 58 -10.90 -6.05 -8.23
CA PHE A 58 -10.17 -4.86 -7.78
C PHE A 58 -8.82 -4.68 -8.50
N PHE A 59 -8.10 -5.78 -8.76
CA PHE A 59 -6.86 -5.74 -9.53
C PHE A 59 -7.06 -5.16 -10.94
N TYR A 60 -8.06 -5.66 -11.68
CA TYR A 60 -8.34 -5.17 -13.03
C TYR A 60 -8.89 -3.73 -13.03
N LEU A 61 -9.76 -3.40 -12.07
CA LEU A 61 -10.26 -2.03 -11.89
C LEU A 61 -9.13 -1.05 -11.57
N TYR A 62 -8.19 -1.44 -10.71
CA TYR A 62 -7.03 -0.62 -10.39
C TYR A 62 -6.19 -0.31 -11.64
N LEU A 63 -5.91 -1.32 -12.47
CA LEU A 63 -5.22 -1.12 -13.74
C LEU A 63 -6.00 -0.18 -14.66
N ALA A 64 -7.32 -0.34 -14.76
CA ALA A 64 -8.16 0.55 -15.54
C ALA A 64 -8.08 2.00 -15.05
N PHE A 65 -8.11 2.24 -13.73
CA PHE A 65 -7.92 3.58 -13.17
C PHE A 65 -6.53 4.14 -13.47
N PHE A 66 -5.48 3.33 -13.31
CA PHE A 66 -4.11 3.76 -13.58
C PHE A 66 -3.92 4.18 -15.04
N PHE A 67 -4.28 3.31 -15.99
CA PHE A 67 -4.14 3.59 -17.41
C PHE A 67 -5.12 4.65 -17.91
N GLY A 68 -6.36 4.66 -17.41
CA GLY A 68 -7.33 5.69 -17.75
C GLY A 68 -6.88 7.08 -17.30
N ASN A 69 -6.22 7.18 -16.15
CA ASN A 69 -5.73 8.46 -15.62
C ASN A 69 -4.53 9.03 -16.42
N LEU A 70 -3.81 8.20 -17.19
CA LEU A 70 -2.76 8.67 -18.11
C LEU A 70 -3.31 9.64 -19.17
N LEU A 71 -4.59 9.57 -19.50
CA LEU A 71 -5.24 10.47 -20.46
C LEU A 71 -5.51 11.87 -19.89
N PHE A 72 -5.49 12.03 -18.56
CA PHE A 72 -5.87 13.26 -17.87
C PHE A 72 -4.72 13.95 -17.12
N GLN A 73 -3.65 13.22 -16.78
CA GLN A 73 -2.51 13.76 -16.03
C GLN A 73 -1.18 13.44 -16.71
N ASN A 74 -0.27 14.41 -16.72
CA ASN A 74 1.08 14.20 -17.24
C ASN A 74 1.95 13.48 -16.21
N TYR A 75 2.23 12.21 -16.50
CA TYR A 75 2.94 11.28 -15.63
C TYR A 75 4.38 11.70 -15.27
N PHE A 76 4.99 12.54 -16.11
CA PHE A 76 6.35 13.03 -15.90
C PHE A 76 6.42 14.17 -14.89
N THR A 77 5.31 14.91 -14.71
CA THR A 77 5.29 16.13 -13.89
C THR A 77 4.36 16.02 -12.68
N GLN A 78 3.52 14.98 -12.60
CA GLN A 78 2.52 14.83 -11.54
C GLN A 78 2.47 13.41 -10.98
N ILE A 79 2.20 13.31 -9.68
CA ILE A 79 1.85 12.03 -9.06
C ILE A 79 0.36 11.77 -9.27
N GLN A 80 0.02 10.55 -9.66
CA GLN A 80 -1.36 10.18 -9.94
C GLN A 80 -2.16 9.96 -8.65
N THR A 81 -2.91 10.99 -8.25
CA THR A 81 -3.71 10.99 -7.01
C THR A 81 -4.87 10.00 -7.07
N VAL A 82 -5.63 9.97 -8.17
CA VAL A 82 -6.82 9.10 -8.29
C VAL A 82 -6.48 7.61 -8.26
N PRO A 83 -5.52 7.10 -9.08
CA PRO A 83 -5.07 5.71 -8.98
C PRO A 83 -4.55 5.36 -7.59
N PHE A 84 -3.80 6.26 -6.94
CA PHE A 84 -3.31 6.02 -5.58
C PHE A 84 -4.45 5.80 -4.58
N ILE A 85 -5.47 6.66 -4.59
CA ILE A 85 -6.63 6.54 -3.67
C ILE A 85 -7.40 5.24 -3.96
N MET A 86 -7.67 4.93 -5.23
CA MET A 86 -8.40 3.71 -5.60
C MET A 86 -7.61 2.45 -5.22
N GLY A 87 -6.30 2.40 -5.49
CA GLY A 87 -5.44 1.29 -5.10
C GLY A 87 -5.41 1.09 -3.58
N ALA A 88 -5.30 2.18 -2.82
CA ALA A 88 -5.32 2.14 -1.35
C ALA A 88 -6.66 1.61 -0.81
N LEU A 89 -7.79 2.10 -1.34
CA LEU A 89 -9.12 1.62 -0.95
C LEU A 89 -9.31 0.14 -1.24
N PHE A 90 -8.90 -0.32 -2.42
CA PHE A 90 -9.01 -1.74 -2.77
C PHE A 90 -8.14 -2.64 -1.90
N VAL A 91 -6.92 -2.21 -1.57
CA VAL A 91 -6.07 -2.95 -0.62
C VAL A 91 -6.68 -2.95 0.77
N ILE A 92 -7.21 -1.83 1.26
CA ILE A 92 -7.91 -1.76 2.55
C ILE A 92 -9.08 -2.76 2.59
N ILE A 93 -9.93 -2.79 1.57
CA ILE A 93 -11.06 -3.73 1.51
C ILE A 93 -10.56 -5.19 1.47
N SER A 94 -9.46 -5.45 0.76
CA SER A 94 -8.84 -6.79 0.71
C SER A 94 -8.29 -7.22 2.08
N ILE A 95 -7.70 -6.30 2.84
CA ILE A 95 -7.27 -6.51 4.23
C ILE A 95 -8.48 -6.82 5.11
N LEU A 96 -9.59 -6.09 4.96
CA LEU A 96 -10.80 -6.34 5.73
C LEU A 96 -11.38 -7.73 5.44
N PHE A 97 -11.34 -8.21 4.20
CA PHE A 97 -11.73 -9.59 3.88
C PHE A 97 -10.86 -10.61 4.63
N LEU A 98 -9.54 -10.42 4.64
CA LEU A 98 -8.63 -11.28 5.40
C LEU A 98 -8.96 -11.27 6.90
N PHE A 99 -9.20 -10.10 7.50
CA PHE A 99 -9.56 -10.01 8.91
C PHE A 99 -10.89 -10.67 9.22
N ILE A 100 -11.91 -10.54 8.36
CA ILE A 100 -13.20 -11.22 8.52
C ILE A 100 -13.00 -12.75 8.55
N GLU A 101 -12.16 -13.30 7.66
CA GLU A 101 -11.88 -14.74 7.64
C GLU A 101 -11.13 -15.21 8.88
N ILE A 102 -10.10 -14.47 9.28
CA ILE A 102 -9.36 -14.76 10.50
C ILE A 102 -10.31 -14.77 11.70
N LEU A 103 -11.16 -13.75 11.85
CA LEU A 103 -12.13 -13.59 12.93
C LEU A 103 -13.19 -14.70 13.00
N ARG A 104 -13.52 -15.33 11.86
CA ARG A 104 -14.50 -16.41 11.77
C ARG A 104 -13.90 -17.80 11.91
N SER A 105 -12.58 -17.90 11.93
CA SER A 105 -11.86 -19.17 12.04
C SER A 105 -11.31 -19.35 13.46
N ASP A 106 -10.97 -20.58 13.84
CA ASP A 106 -10.28 -20.85 15.10
C ASP A 106 -8.87 -20.21 15.16
N ARG A 107 -8.39 -19.61 14.06
CA ARG A 107 -7.11 -18.90 13.97
C ARG A 107 -7.08 -17.60 14.77
N VAL A 108 -8.21 -17.09 15.25
CA VAL A 108 -8.24 -15.93 16.17
C VAL A 108 -7.32 -16.14 17.38
N LEU A 109 -7.26 -17.37 17.90
CA LEU A 109 -6.46 -17.74 19.07
C LEU A 109 -4.96 -17.53 18.87
N TYR A 110 -4.48 -17.51 17.63
CA TYR A 110 -3.07 -17.38 17.27
C TYR A 110 -2.80 -16.26 16.27
N VAL A 111 -3.74 -15.31 16.13
CA VAL A 111 -3.65 -14.26 15.10
C VAL A 111 -2.40 -13.39 15.26
N THR A 112 -1.97 -13.15 16.50
CA THR A 112 -0.76 -12.36 16.82
C THR A 112 0.54 -13.08 16.43
N LYS A 113 0.49 -14.38 16.16
CA LYS A 113 1.61 -15.17 15.63
C LYS A 113 1.66 -15.20 14.10
N ASN A 114 0.68 -14.59 13.42
CA ASN A 114 0.63 -14.54 11.96
C ASN A 114 1.30 -13.27 11.43
N LEU A 115 2.34 -13.45 10.61
CA LEU A 115 3.08 -12.34 10.00
C LEU A 115 2.18 -11.45 9.14
N LEU A 116 1.29 -12.07 8.37
CA LEU A 116 0.40 -11.32 7.48
C LEU A 116 -0.60 -10.47 8.26
N PHE A 117 -0.98 -10.87 9.47
CA PHE A 117 -1.84 -10.06 10.32
C PHE A 117 -1.17 -8.72 10.67
N TRP A 118 0.06 -8.76 11.20
CA TRP A 118 0.80 -7.54 11.54
C TRP A 118 1.13 -6.67 10.33
N ILE A 119 1.47 -7.29 9.18
CA ILE A 119 1.64 -6.57 7.92
C ILE A 119 0.34 -5.86 7.53
N SER A 120 -0.81 -6.53 7.66
CA SER A 120 -2.11 -5.97 7.32
C SER A 120 -2.53 -4.82 8.23
N VAL A 121 -2.25 -4.91 9.54
CA VAL A 121 -2.49 -3.82 10.49
C VAL A 121 -1.67 -2.59 10.12
N GLY A 122 -0.37 -2.77 9.85
CA GLY A 122 0.51 -1.68 9.43
C GLY A 122 0.05 -1.00 8.15
N LEU A 123 -0.30 -1.80 7.12
CA LEU A 123 -0.81 -1.28 5.86
C LEU A 123 -2.17 -0.57 6.00
N LEU A 124 -3.06 -1.09 6.86
CA LEU A 124 -4.36 -0.48 7.11
C LEU A 124 -4.19 0.92 7.72
N LEU A 125 -3.43 1.03 8.82
CA LEU A 125 -3.15 2.31 9.47
C LEU A 125 -2.48 3.29 8.50
N TYR A 126 -1.53 2.79 7.72
CA TYR A 126 -0.83 3.58 6.72
C TYR A 126 -1.76 4.15 5.66
N PHE A 127 -2.54 3.31 4.98
CA PHE A 127 -3.38 3.76 3.87
C PHE A 127 -4.56 4.61 4.33
N VAL A 128 -5.16 4.30 5.48
CA VAL A 128 -6.24 5.11 6.06
C VAL A 128 -5.74 6.53 6.36
N GLY A 129 -4.54 6.67 6.92
CA GLY A 129 -3.95 7.99 7.17
C GLY A 129 -3.44 8.68 5.91
N ARG A 130 -2.90 7.92 4.94
CA ARG A 130 -2.27 8.48 3.74
C ARG A 130 -3.28 9.01 2.72
N ILE A 131 -4.49 8.44 2.66
CA ILE A 131 -5.55 8.93 1.75
C ILE A 131 -5.90 10.40 2.04
N PRO A 132 -6.29 10.81 3.26
CA PRO A 132 -6.57 12.21 3.58
C PRO A 132 -5.38 13.13 3.29
N THR A 133 -4.15 12.74 3.65
CA THR A 133 -2.97 13.56 3.39
C THR A 133 -2.73 13.80 1.90
N ARG A 134 -3.03 12.79 1.07
CA ARG A 134 -2.91 12.89 -0.39
C ARG A 134 -3.98 13.81 -0.98
N ILE A 135 -5.22 13.72 -0.49
CA ILE A 135 -6.30 14.62 -0.91
C ILE A 135 -5.94 16.06 -0.55
N ILE A 136 -5.55 16.32 0.70
CA ILE A 136 -5.21 17.67 1.17
C ILE A 136 -4.09 18.29 0.33
N LYS A 137 -3.01 17.55 0.04
CA LYS A 137 -1.91 18.02 -0.82
C LYS A 137 -2.35 18.43 -2.23
N ASN A 138 -3.41 17.80 -2.75
CA ASN A 138 -3.90 18.05 -4.10
C ASN A 138 -4.87 19.24 -4.17
N TYR A 139 -5.41 19.69 -3.04
CA TYR A 139 -6.38 20.79 -2.96
C TYR A 139 -5.83 22.05 -2.27
N TRP A 140 -4.85 21.92 -1.36
CA TRP A 140 -4.26 23.03 -0.63
C TRP A 140 -2.79 23.20 -1.02
N GLU A 141 -2.53 24.24 -1.80
CA GLU A 141 -1.18 24.62 -2.26
C GLU A 141 -0.42 25.51 -1.25
N GLU A 142 -1.04 25.84 -0.10
CA GLU A 142 -0.43 26.70 0.90
C GLU A 142 0.81 26.04 1.54
N ILE A 143 1.96 26.68 1.36
CA ILE A 143 3.30 26.26 1.81
C ILE A 143 3.33 25.98 3.33
N SER A 144 2.50 26.66 4.12
CA SER A 144 2.42 26.53 5.58
C SER A 144 2.01 25.13 6.04
N TYR A 145 1.11 24.45 5.33
CA TYR A 145 0.60 23.13 5.71
C TYR A 145 1.44 21.96 5.20
N TYR A 146 2.27 22.18 4.17
CA TYR A 146 3.10 21.13 3.58
C TYR A 146 3.98 20.43 4.61
N LYS A 147 4.65 21.19 5.49
CA LYS A 147 5.53 20.63 6.53
C LYS A 147 4.77 19.70 7.48
N SER A 148 3.60 20.12 7.95
CA SER A 148 2.76 19.33 8.85
C SER A 148 2.28 18.04 8.19
N ILE A 149 1.87 18.10 6.90
CA ILE A 149 1.44 16.92 6.15
C ILE A 149 2.60 15.91 5.99
N TYR A 150 3.80 16.38 5.68
CA TYR A 150 4.97 15.50 5.59
C TYR A 150 5.31 14.81 6.92
N ILE A 151 5.17 15.52 8.05
CA ILE A 151 5.37 14.92 9.38
C ILE A 151 4.35 13.79 9.61
N VAL A 152 3.08 14.01 9.27
CA VAL A 152 2.05 12.97 9.39
C VAL A 152 2.36 11.76 8.52
N GLU A 153 2.71 11.97 7.24
CA GLU A 153 3.12 10.89 6.33
C GLU A 153 4.32 10.09 6.86
N TYR A 154 5.28 10.78 7.48
CA TYR A 154 6.46 10.15 8.08
C TYR A 154 6.10 9.32 9.31
N ILE A 155 5.28 9.84 10.21
CA ILE A 155 4.77 9.11 11.38
C ILE A 155 4.00 7.86 10.95
N LEU A 156 3.12 7.98 9.96
CA LEU A 156 2.38 6.83 9.41
C LEU A 156 3.34 5.75 8.86
N SER A 157 4.42 6.18 8.19
CA SER A 157 5.45 5.28 7.68
C SER A 157 6.21 4.57 8.81
N ILE A 158 6.54 5.28 9.89
CA ILE A 158 7.16 4.67 11.08
C ILE A 158 6.23 3.64 11.69
N ILE A 159 4.96 3.97 11.93
CA ILE A 159 3.96 3.07 12.52
C ILE A 159 3.86 1.78 11.69
N MET A 160 3.75 1.91 10.36
CA MET A 160 3.70 0.77 9.45
C MET A 160 4.93 -0.14 9.60
N ASN A 161 6.13 0.45 9.62
CA ASN A 161 7.37 -0.32 9.75
C ASN A 161 7.51 -0.98 11.13
N VAL A 162 7.08 -0.32 12.20
CA VAL A 162 7.03 -0.90 13.55
C VAL A 162 6.11 -2.12 13.56
N CYS A 163 4.92 -2.04 12.95
CA CYS A 163 4.05 -3.20 12.80
C CYS A 163 4.73 -4.34 12.04
N PHE A 164 5.48 -4.05 10.97
CA PHE A 164 6.20 -5.08 10.23
C PHE A 164 7.28 -5.73 11.07
N ILE A 165 8.07 -4.95 11.83
CA ILE A 165 9.09 -5.45 12.74
C ILE A 165 8.48 -6.35 13.81
N ILE A 166 7.39 -5.91 14.45
CA ILE A 166 6.64 -6.73 15.41
C ILE A 166 6.19 -8.03 14.75
N GLY A 167 5.65 -7.95 13.54
CA GLY A 167 5.30 -9.12 12.74
C GLY A 167 6.46 -10.09 12.57
N PHE A 168 7.64 -9.62 12.19
CA PHE A 168 8.81 -10.49 12.01
C PHE A 168 9.34 -11.09 13.33
N ILE A 169 9.21 -10.39 14.45
CA ILE A 169 9.67 -10.86 15.77
C ILE A 169 8.68 -11.85 16.38
N CYS A 170 7.39 -11.51 16.37
CA CYS A 170 6.34 -12.27 17.05
C CYS A 170 5.79 -13.44 16.22
N SER A 171 6.05 -13.47 14.91
CA SER A 171 5.58 -14.57 14.07
C SER A 171 6.50 -15.76 14.18
N GLU A 172 5.97 -16.86 14.70
CA GLU A 172 6.67 -18.13 14.74
C GLU A 172 6.80 -18.66 13.30
N LYS A 173 8.04 -18.87 12.83
CA LYS A 173 8.28 -19.70 11.65
C LYS A 173 7.81 -21.12 12.01
N ASN A 174 6.75 -21.59 11.35
CA ASN A 174 6.07 -22.88 11.51
C ASN A 174 5.00 -22.85 12.60
N LYS A 175 3.70 -22.94 12.30
CA LYS A 175 3.05 -23.99 11.50
C LYS A 175 1.89 -23.41 10.68
N GLN A 176 1.81 -23.78 9.41
CA GLN A 176 0.57 -23.73 8.65
C GLN A 176 -0.45 -24.61 9.39
N TYR A 177 -1.47 -24.00 9.98
CA TYR A 177 -2.67 -24.66 10.49
C TYR A 177 -3.83 -24.34 9.54
#